data_AF-D0YY28-F1
#
_entry.id   AF-D0YY28-F1
#
_cell.length_a   1.000
_cell.length_b   1.000
_cell.length_c   1.000
_cell.angle_alpha   90.00
_cell.angle_beta   90.00
_cell.angle_gamma   90.00
#
_symmetry.space_group_name_H-M   'P 1'
#
loop_
_entity.id
_entity.type
_entity.pdbx_description
1 polymer ?
#
loop_
_entity_poly.entity_id
_entity_poly.type
_entity_poly.pdbx_seq_one_letter_code
_entity_poly.pdbx_strand_id
1 'polypeptide(L)'
;MHSECLTGDVFHSSRCDCGEQLDETITKMGELGGVLLYLRQEGRGIGLYNKIDAYKLQSEGMNTYEANNHLGFPDDLRDFSEAAQMLKALGLEEIRLITNNPKKIRELEENGIKIAEVVGTKAHIKDGNENYLKAKVSHGHHRLDVK
;
A
#
# COMPACT_ATOMS: atom_id res chain seq x y z
N MET A 1 -6.42 4.42 3.86
CA MET A 1 -6.42 4.34 2.38
C MET A 1 -5.66 3.10 1.94
N HIS A 2 -6.39 2.10 1.43
CA HIS A 2 -5.88 0.80 1.04
C HIS A 2 -5.81 0.67 -0.48
N SER A 3 -4.70 0.18 -1.01
CA SER A 3 -4.63 -0.20 -2.43
C SER A 3 -4.87 -1.70 -2.50
N GLU A 4 -5.84 -2.11 -3.30
CA GLU A 4 -6.23 -3.51 -3.50
C GLU A 4 -5.01 -4.42 -3.67
N CYS A 5 -5.03 -5.53 -2.93
CA CYS A 5 -4.06 -6.60 -3.02
C CYS A 5 -4.80 -7.92 -2.84
N LEU A 6 -5.42 -8.44 -3.90
CA LEU A 6 -6.25 -9.65 -3.86
C LEU A 6 -5.56 -10.83 -3.16
N THR A 7 -4.27 -11.02 -3.44
CA THR A 7 -3.47 -12.08 -2.82
C THR A 7 -3.32 -11.92 -1.32
N GLY A 8 -3.16 -10.69 -0.81
CA GLY A 8 -3.06 -10.43 0.62
C GLY A 8 -4.42 -10.36 1.30
N ASP A 9 -5.35 -9.62 0.70
CA ASP A 9 -6.62 -9.23 1.28
C ASP A 9 -7.64 -10.38 1.32
N VAL A 10 -7.61 -11.29 0.33
CA VAL A 10 -8.56 -12.40 0.22
C VAL A 10 -7.88 -13.75 0.45
N PHE A 11 -6.68 -13.95 -0.10
CA PHE A 11 -5.98 -15.24 -0.03
C PHE A 11 -4.96 -15.32 1.12
N HIS A 12 -4.88 -14.30 1.99
CA HIS A 12 -3.98 -14.25 3.15
C HIS A 12 -2.52 -14.58 2.81
N SER A 13 -2.03 -14.08 1.68
CA SER A 13 -0.68 -14.38 1.19
C SER A 13 0.40 -14.02 2.22
N SER A 14 1.33 -14.96 2.44
CA SER A 14 2.53 -14.72 3.25
C SER A 14 3.60 -13.86 2.56
N ARG A 15 3.44 -13.55 1.26
CA ARG A 15 4.44 -12.79 0.46
C ARG A 15 4.35 -11.27 0.63
N CYS A 16 3.29 -10.77 1.27
CA CYS A 16 3.09 -9.35 1.55
C CYS A 16 2.41 -9.16 2.91
N ASP A 17 2.32 -7.93 3.37
CA ASP A 17 1.66 -7.53 4.62
C ASP A 17 0.32 -6.79 4.38
N CYS A 18 -0.22 -6.83 3.16
CA CYS A 18 -1.40 -6.04 2.78
C CYS A 18 -2.66 -6.43 3.55
N GLY A 19 -2.92 -7.73 3.70
CA GLY A 19 -4.09 -8.22 4.44
C GLY A 19 -4.03 -7.82 5.91
N GLU A 20 -2.87 -7.97 6.55
CA GLU A 20 -2.70 -7.60 7.95
C GLU A 20 -2.79 -6.07 8.17
N GLN A 21 -2.30 -5.26 7.23
CA GLN A 21 -2.50 -3.81 7.26
C GLN A 21 -3.98 -3.41 7.15
N LEU A 22 -4.74 -4.14 6.32
CA LEU A 22 -6.18 -3.96 6.18
C LEU A 22 -6.91 -4.34 7.48
N ASP A 23 -6.61 -5.50 8.04
CA ASP A 23 -7.20 -5.99 9.30
C ASP A 23 -6.87 -5.05 10.49
N GLU A 24 -5.62 -4.60 10.59
CA GLU A 24 -5.20 -3.61 11.60
C GLU A 24 -6.00 -2.31 11.47
N THR A 25 -6.21 -1.85 10.23
CA THR A 25 -6.97 -0.63 9.95
C THR A 25 -8.45 -0.80 10.32
N ILE A 26 -9.07 -1.91 9.93
CA ILE A 26 -10.48 -2.23 10.25
C ILE A 26 -10.66 -2.33 11.77
N THR A 27 -9.73 -2.97 12.47
CA THR A 27 -9.76 -3.07 13.94
C THR A 27 -9.73 -1.69 14.59
N LYS A 28 -8.80 -0.82 14.19
CA LYS A 28 -8.72 0.57 14.69
C LYS A 28 -9.99 1.37 14.38
N MET A 29 -10.59 1.15 13.20
CA MET A 29 -11.85 1.80 12.83
C MET A 29 -13.03 1.33 13.69
N GLY A 30 -13.04 0.09 14.18
CA GLY A 30 -14.04 -0.38 15.13
C GLY A 30 -14.03 0.38 16.45
N GLU A 31 -12.88 0.90 16.87
CA GLU A 31 -12.70 1.66 18.11
C GLU A 31 -12.92 3.17 17.93
N LEU A 32 -12.41 3.73 16.82
CA LEU A 32 -12.31 5.17 16.61
C LEU A 32 -13.30 5.72 15.56
N GLY A 33 -13.96 4.84 14.80
CA GLY A 33 -14.65 5.20 13.57
C GLY A 33 -13.69 5.53 12.42
N GLY A 34 -14.25 5.90 11.26
CA GLY A 34 -13.47 6.39 10.13
C GLY A 34 -13.98 5.92 8.77
N VAL A 35 -13.18 6.17 7.73
CA VAL A 35 -13.47 5.81 6.35
C VAL A 35 -12.34 4.95 5.79
N LEU A 36 -12.71 3.80 5.21
CA LEU A 36 -11.79 2.98 4.44
C LEU A 36 -12.02 3.23 2.94
N LEU A 37 -11.07 3.91 2.31
CA LEU A 37 -11.00 3.97 0.85
C LEU A 37 -10.24 2.75 0.34
N TYR A 38 -10.96 1.87 -0.37
CA TYR A 38 -10.41 0.69 -1.03
C TYR A 38 -10.22 0.98 -2.52
N LEU A 39 -8.99 1.30 -2.91
CA LEU A 39 -8.64 1.70 -4.28
C LEU A 39 -8.28 0.48 -5.11
N ARG A 40 -8.97 0.27 -6.23
CA ARG A 40 -8.80 -0.89 -7.11
C ARG A 40 -7.59 -0.75 -8.04
N GLN A 41 -6.42 -0.56 -7.43
CA GLN A 41 -5.14 -0.30 -8.09
C GLN A 41 -4.14 -1.43 -7.78
N GLU A 42 -4.52 -2.66 -8.15
CA GLU A 42 -3.77 -3.88 -7.89
C GLU A 42 -2.32 -3.81 -8.43
N GLY A 43 -1.39 -4.43 -7.71
CA GLY A 43 0.00 -4.56 -8.15
C GLY A 43 0.78 -3.25 -8.26
N ARG A 44 0.39 -2.18 -7.55
CA ARG A 44 0.91 -0.82 -7.76
C ARG A 44 0.53 -0.25 -9.14
N GLY A 45 -0.66 -0.60 -9.64
CA GLY A 45 -1.21 -0.11 -10.91
C GLY A 45 -0.89 -0.99 -12.12
N ILE A 46 -0.06 -2.02 -11.98
CA ILE A 46 0.23 -2.96 -13.08
C ILE A 46 -0.85 -4.03 -13.26
N GLY A 47 -1.75 -4.20 -12.28
CA GLY A 47 -2.80 -5.22 -12.31
C GLY A 47 -2.37 -6.60 -11.81
N LEU A 48 -3.35 -7.50 -11.66
CA LEU A 48 -3.15 -8.81 -11.03
C LEU A 48 -2.25 -9.76 -11.84
N TYR A 49 -2.48 -9.87 -13.15
CA TYR A 49 -1.72 -10.80 -14.00
C TYR A 49 -0.23 -10.47 -14.00
N ASN A 50 0.11 -9.19 -14.22
CA ASN A 50 1.50 -8.73 -14.18
C ASN A 50 2.13 -8.89 -12.80
N LYS A 51 1.35 -8.75 -11.72
CA LYS A 51 1.83 -9.04 -10.36
C LYS A 51 2.18 -10.53 -10.18
N ILE A 52 1.41 -11.43 -10.76
CA ILE A 52 1.70 -12.87 -10.75
C ILE A 52 2.98 -13.16 -11.55
N ASP A 53 3.16 -12.53 -12.71
CA ASP A 53 4.39 -12.65 -13.49
C ASP A 53 5.60 -12.11 -12.70
N ALA A 54 5.45 -10.97 -12.02
CA ALA A 54 6.47 -10.42 -11.15
C ALA A 54 6.80 -11.36 -9.97
N TYR A 55 5.81 -12.09 -9.44
CA TYR A 55 6.03 -13.11 -8.41
C TYR A 55 6.84 -14.30 -8.89
N LYS A 56 6.71 -14.68 -10.16
CA LYS A 56 7.55 -15.72 -10.77
C LYS A 56 9.00 -15.27 -10.80
N LEU A 57 9.28 -14.07 -11.30
CA LEU A 57 10.62 -13.48 -11.33
C LEU A 57 11.21 -13.31 -9.92
N GLN A 58 10.38 -12.94 -8.93
CA GLN A 58 10.82 -12.86 -7.54
C GLN A 58 11.21 -14.23 -6.96
N SER A 59 10.50 -15.29 -7.34
CA SER A 59 10.88 -16.66 -6.98
C SER A 59 12.18 -17.13 -7.64
N GLU A 60 12.60 -16.46 -8.72
CA GLU A 60 13.89 -16.67 -9.39
C GLU A 60 15.02 -15.80 -8.80
N GLY A 61 14.71 -14.98 -7.78
CA GLY A 61 15.69 -14.22 -6.98
C GLY A 61 15.66 -12.71 -7.18
N MET A 62 14.83 -12.18 -8.09
CA MET A 62 14.68 -10.73 -8.25
C MET A 62 13.93 -10.10 -7.07
N ASN A 63 14.26 -8.86 -6.72
CA ASN A 63 13.41 -8.10 -5.81
C ASN A 63 12.16 -7.55 -6.53
N THR A 64 11.21 -7.00 -5.77
CA THR A 64 9.92 -6.52 -6.34
C THR A 64 10.09 -5.41 -7.39
N TYR A 65 11.06 -4.51 -7.23
CA TYR A 65 11.29 -3.41 -8.18
C TYR A 65 12.04 -3.91 -9.41
N GLU A 66 13.04 -4.78 -9.23
CA GLU A 66 13.74 -5.43 -10.34
C GLU A 66 12.77 -6.22 -11.22
N ALA A 67 11.88 -7.01 -10.61
CA ALA A 67 10.88 -7.79 -11.34
C ALA A 67 9.92 -6.88 -12.13
N ASN A 68 9.46 -5.77 -11.54
CA ASN A 68 8.59 -4.81 -12.24
C ASN A 68 9.30 -4.15 -13.43
N ASN A 69 10.54 -3.68 -13.22
CA ASN A 69 11.34 -3.06 -14.28
C ASN A 69 11.69 -4.07 -15.39
N HIS A 70 11.93 -5.33 -15.04
CA HIS A 70 12.15 -6.41 -16.01
C HIS A 70 10.93 -6.64 -16.90
N LEU A 71 9.73 -6.49 -16.34
CA LEU A 71 8.47 -6.56 -17.08
C LEU A 71 8.12 -5.26 -17.83
N GLY A 72 8.98 -4.23 -17.76
CA GLY A 72 8.78 -2.95 -18.45
C GLY A 72 7.89 -1.95 -17.72
N PHE A 73 7.58 -2.17 -16.43
CA PHE A 73 6.74 -1.29 -15.63
C PHE A 73 7.56 -0.38 -14.72
N PRO A 74 7.15 0.88 -14.52
CA PRO A 74 7.69 1.74 -13.47
C PRO A 74 7.47 1.16 -12.07
N ASP A 75 8.23 1.67 -11.11
CA ASP A 75 8.21 1.20 -9.71
C ASP A 75 6.83 1.33 -9.03
N ASP A 76 6.08 2.40 -9.35
CA ASP A 76 4.75 2.66 -8.80
C ASP A 76 3.91 3.55 -9.74
N LEU A 77 2.93 2.95 -10.42
CA LEU A 77 2.02 3.62 -11.36
C LEU A 77 0.74 4.16 -10.71
N ARG A 78 0.59 4.04 -9.39
CA ARG A 78 -0.63 4.49 -8.71
C ARG A 78 -0.75 6.01 -8.73
N ASP A 79 -1.99 6.47 -8.79
CA ASP A 79 -2.41 7.85 -8.62
C ASP A 79 -3.44 7.93 -7.48
N PHE A 80 -3.20 8.81 -6.50
CA PHE A 80 -4.09 9.01 -5.36
C PHE A 80 -5.04 10.22 -5.54
N SER A 81 -5.10 10.83 -6.74
CA SER A 81 -6.06 11.89 -7.06
C SER A 81 -7.52 11.44 -6.89
N GLU A 82 -7.86 10.21 -7.29
CA GLU A 82 -9.19 9.62 -7.10
C GLU A 82 -9.55 9.54 -5.61
N ALA A 83 -8.59 9.19 -4.75
CA ALA A 83 -8.82 9.12 -3.32
C ALA A 83 -9.12 10.50 -2.72
N ALA A 84 -8.40 11.54 -3.18
CA ALA A 84 -8.71 12.92 -2.77
C ALA A 84 -10.10 13.36 -3.22
N GLN A 85 -10.53 12.99 -4.43
CA GLN A 85 -11.89 13.27 -4.90
C GLN A 85 -12.94 12.55 -4.06
N MET A 86 -12.71 11.28 -3.69
CA MET A 86 -13.60 10.53 -2.80
C MET A 86 -13.72 11.19 -1.43
N LEU A 87 -12.61 11.67 -0.85
CA LEU A 87 -12.62 12.38 0.44
C LEU A 87 -13.42 13.68 0.36
N LYS A 88 -13.21 14.48 -0.68
CA LYS A 88 -13.98 15.72 -0.91
C LYS A 88 -15.47 15.44 -1.10
N ALA A 89 -15.82 14.38 -1.83
CA ALA A 89 -17.22 13.98 -2.01
C ALA A 89 -17.89 13.57 -0.69
N LEU A 90 -17.12 13.08 0.28
CA LEU A 90 -17.57 12.79 1.65
C LEU A 90 -17.55 14.02 2.57
N GLY A 91 -17.11 15.19 2.09
CA GLY A 91 -16.96 16.41 2.89
C GLY A 91 -15.76 16.38 3.84
N LEU A 92 -14.76 15.54 3.58
CA LEU A 92 -13.57 15.37 4.41
C LEU A 92 -12.38 16.12 3.80
N GLU A 93 -12.04 17.27 4.38
CA GLU A 93 -10.92 18.11 3.92
C GLU A 93 -9.69 18.04 4.83
N GLU A 94 -9.86 17.62 6.09
CA GLU A 94 -8.79 17.39 7.06
C GLU A 94 -8.93 15.99 7.66
N ILE A 95 -7.87 15.18 7.60
CA ILE A 95 -7.91 13.77 8.02
C ILE A 95 -6.69 13.35 8.85
N ARG A 96 -6.88 12.32 9.68
CA ARG A 96 -5.80 11.50 10.23
C ARG A 96 -5.57 10.32 9.30
N LEU A 97 -4.40 10.23 8.68
CA LEU A 97 -4.12 9.27 7.64
C LEU A 97 -3.34 8.07 8.18
N ILE A 98 -3.91 6.86 8.05
CA ILE A 98 -3.19 5.61 8.32
C ILE A 98 -2.37 5.25 7.08
N THR A 99 -1.04 5.45 7.12
CA THR A 99 -0.12 5.04 6.06
C THR A 99 1.36 5.06 6.45
N ASN A 100 2.12 4.12 5.89
CA ASN A 100 3.58 4.14 5.89
C ASN A 100 4.19 4.62 4.55
N ASN A 101 3.36 4.90 3.54
CA ASN A 101 3.82 5.31 2.21
C ASN A 101 3.88 6.84 2.10
N PRO A 102 5.07 7.46 1.91
CA PRO A 102 5.18 8.91 1.76
C PRO A 102 4.48 9.47 0.51
N LYS A 103 4.39 8.68 -0.59
CA LYS A 103 3.70 9.09 -1.82
C LYS A 103 2.22 9.39 -1.56
N LYS A 104 1.57 8.57 -0.72
CA LYS A 104 0.16 8.74 -0.33
C LYS A 104 -0.09 10.05 0.42
N ILE A 105 0.87 10.48 1.25
CA ILE A 105 0.77 11.72 2.02
C ILE A 105 0.86 12.89 1.06
N ARG A 106 1.95 12.93 0.27
CA ARG A 106 2.23 14.01 -0.66
C ARG A 106 1.10 14.23 -1.67
N GLU A 107 0.64 13.17 -2.33
CA GLU A 107 -0.39 13.32 -3.37
C GLU A 107 -1.74 13.75 -2.80
N LEU A 108 -2.10 13.33 -1.58
CA LEU A 108 -3.32 13.82 -0.93
C LEU A 108 -3.21 15.31 -0.58
N GLU A 109 -2.06 15.75 -0.05
CA GLU A 109 -1.79 17.17 0.24
C GLU A 109 -1.80 18.04 -1.03
N GLU A 110 -1.15 17.58 -2.10
CA GLU A 110 -1.15 18.24 -3.42
C GLU A 110 -2.55 18.35 -4.01
N ASN A 111 -3.43 17.39 -3.72
CA ASN A 111 -4.84 17.42 -4.10
C ASN A 111 -5.74 18.17 -3.10
N GLY A 112 -5.17 18.88 -2.12
CA GLY A 112 -5.90 19.77 -1.21
C GLY A 112 -6.56 19.07 -0.02
N ILE A 113 -6.09 17.88 0.36
CA ILE A 113 -6.47 17.22 1.61
C ILE A 113 -5.44 17.54 2.68
N LYS A 114 -5.85 18.17 3.78
CA LYS A 114 -4.97 18.45 4.91
C LYS A 114 -4.75 17.18 5.73
N ILE A 115 -3.49 16.83 5.97
CA ILE A 115 -3.12 15.69 6.80
C ILE A 115 -2.80 16.19 8.22
N ALA A 116 -3.75 16.03 9.14
CA ALA A 116 -3.60 16.46 10.54
C ALA A 116 -2.60 15.59 11.31
N GLU A 117 -2.57 14.29 10.99
CA GLU A 117 -1.69 13.31 11.63
C GLU A 117 -1.45 12.15 10.66
N VAL A 118 -0.25 11.58 10.70
CA VAL A 118 0.05 10.32 10.01
C VAL A 118 0.30 9.22 11.02
N VAL A 119 -0.51 8.17 10.95
CA VAL A 119 -0.45 6.99 11.81
C VAL A 119 0.13 5.83 11.01
N GLY A 120 1.26 5.28 11.47
CA GLY A 120 1.86 4.10 10.82
C GLY A 120 1.11 2.82 11.16
N THR A 121 1.16 1.85 10.25
CA THR A 121 0.78 0.44 10.54
C THR A 121 2.02 -0.34 10.95
N LYS A 122 1.83 -1.49 11.60
CA LYS A 122 2.95 -2.39 11.91
C LYS A 122 3.53 -3.00 10.63
N ALA A 123 4.82 -3.33 10.68
CA ALA A 123 5.44 -4.24 9.72
C ALA A 123 5.07 -5.65 10.16
N HIS A 124 3.97 -6.20 9.64
CA HIS A 124 3.54 -7.57 9.97
C HIS A 124 4.50 -8.58 9.30
N ILE A 125 5.65 -8.82 9.93
CA ILE A 125 6.70 -9.71 9.44
C ILE A 125 6.21 -11.16 9.51
N LYS A 126 6.38 -11.89 8.40
CA LYS A 126 6.00 -13.29 8.23
C LYS A 126 7.10 -14.04 7.47
N ASP A 127 7.07 -15.36 7.59
CA ASP A 127 7.88 -16.26 6.75
C ASP A 127 7.52 -16.05 5.28
N GLY A 128 8.38 -15.31 4.55
CA GLY A 128 8.25 -15.05 3.12
C GLY A 128 7.99 -13.60 2.69
N ASN A 129 7.80 -12.64 3.61
CA ASN A 129 7.66 -11.22 3.24
C ASN A 129 8.82 -10.31 3.68
N GLU A 130 9.86 -10.83 4.34
CA GLU A 130 10.99 -10.01 4.81
C GLU A 130 11.64 -9.21 3.68
N ASN A 131 11.98 -9.86 2.56
CA ASN A 131 12.62 -9.21 1.42
C ASN A 131 11.71 -8.14 0.81
N TYR A 132 10.41 -8.40 0.79
CA TYR A 132 9.41 -7.45 0.33
C TYR A 132 9.33 -6.21 1.23
N LEU A 133 9.33 -6.39 2.55
CA LEU A 133 9.32 -5.29 3.52
C LEU A 133 10.63 -4.50 3.49
N LYS A 134 11.79 -5.19 3.40
CA LYS A 134 13.10 -4.56 3.22
C LYS A 134 13.14 -3.69 1.96
N ALA A 135 12.63 -4.19 0.82
CA ALA A 135 12.54 -3.43 -0.42
C ALA A 135 11.60 -2.21 -0.30
N LYS A 136 10.47 -2.34 0.41
CA LYS A 136 9.58 -1.20 0.69
C LYS A 136 10.30 -0.07 1.44
N VAL A 137 11.14 -0.41 2.41
CA VAL A 137 11.90 0.58 3.19
C VAL A 137 13.06 1.16 2.39
N SER A 138 13.90 0.32 1.79
CA SER A 138 15.13 0.76 1.12
C SER A 138 14.85 1.55 -0.17
N HIS A 139 13.88 1.09 -0.96
CA HIS A 139 13.62 1.63 -2.30
C HIS A 139 12.33 2.45 -2.37
N GLY A 140 11.29 2.03 -1.65
CA GLY A 140 10.02 2.77 -1.59
C GLY A 140 9.97 3.88 -0.54
N HIS A 141 11.02 4.01 0.29
CA HIS A 141 11.10 4.94 1.42
C HIS A 141 9.92 4.84 2.40
N HIS A 142 9.34 3.64 2.54
CA HIS A 142 8.27 3.40 3.50
C HIS A 142 8.79 3.53 4.94
N ARG A 143 8.01 4.17 5.81
CA ARG A 143 8.31 4.32 7.25
C ARG A 143 7.85 3.08 8.02
N LEU A 144 8.53 1.96 7.84
CA LEU A 144 8.27 0.69 8.55
C LEU A 144 9.47 0.35 9.43
N ASP A 145 9.21 -0.12 10.65
CA ASP A 145 10.24 -0.73 11.49
C ASP A 145 10.31 -2.23 11.19
N VAL A 146 11.43 -2.66 10.63
CA VAL A 146 11.70 -4.05 10.17
C VAL A 146 12.86 -4.69 10.95
N LYS A 147 13.19 -4.13 12.12
CA LYS A 147 14.20 -4.69 13.03
C LYS A 147 13.69 -5.85 13.86
#